data_AF-A0A972LCN2-F1
#
_entry.id   AF-A0A972LCN2-F1
#
_cell.length_a   1.000
_cell.length_b   1.000
_cell.length_c   1.000
_cell.angle_alpha   90.00
_cell.angle_beta   90.00
_cell.angle_gamma   90.00
#
_symmetry.space_group_name_H-M   'P 1'
#
loop_
_entity.id
_entity.type
_entity.pdbx_description
1 polymer ?
#
loop_
_entity_poly.entity_id
_entity_poly.type
_entity_poly.pdbx_seq_one_letter_code
_entity_poly.pdbx_strand_id
1 'polypeptide(L)'
;MKARSIFSSLLLLFLLPAGGYAQEVAGVNVAEQIRLANTTLKLNGAGIRSKFFFDIYVGALSLPQKAEEAETAINMNGPKRILMHFLYKEVEKKKLVEGWNDGFENNHTREQLKPLKTELEAFNKLFVTVKRGDRIELDYLPETGTWVSINGQTKGNIPGENFYPALLKVWLGEDPADSDLKEAMLGSE
;
A
#
# COMPACT_ATOMS: atom_id res chain seq x y z
N MET A 1 31.59 47.97 -40.12
CA MET A 1 30.49 47.20 -40.78
C MET A 1 31.16 46.13 -41.64
N LYS A 2 30.97 44.81 -41.51
CA LYS A 2 29.95 43.94 -40.89
C LYS A 2 30.68 42.62 -40.48
N ALA A 3 30.46 42.16 -39.25
CA ALA A 3 29.70 40.95 -38.87
C ALA A 3 30.59 39.74 -38.54
N ARG A 4 30.86 39.54 -37.24
CA ARG A 4 31.42 38.30 -36.68
C ARG A 4 30.27 37.31 -36.49
N SER A 5 30.32 36.19 -37.21
CA SER A 5 29.37 35.09 -37.03
C SER A 5 29.78 34.28 -35.81
N ILE A 6 28.95 34.30 -34.76
CA ILE A 6 29.11 33.45 -33.57
C ILE A 6 28.29 32.19 -33.85
N PHE A 7 28.96 31.07 -34.10
CA PHE A 7 28.34 29.75 -34.16
C PHE A 7 28.00 29.33 -32.73
N SER A 8 26.76 29.56 -32.29
CA SER A 8 26.23 28.95 -31.06
C SER A 8 25.95 27.47 -31.33
N SER A 9 26.83 26.60 -30.86
CA SER A 9 26.52 25.17 -30.74
C SER A 9 25.37 24.98 -29.75
N LEU A 10 24.20 24.62 -30.27
CA LEU A 10 23.04 24.21 -29.49
C LEU A 10 23.31 22.78 -28.98
N LEU A 11 23.73 22.66 -27.73
CA LEU A 11 23.86 21.37 -27.05
C LEU A 11 22.45 20.82 -26.79
N LEU A 12 21.98 19.89 -27.63
CA LEU A 12 20.75 19.15 -27.37
C LEU A 12 20.98 18.23 -26.16
N LEU A 13 20.50 18.66 -25.00
CA LEU A 13 20.41 17.81 -23.81
C LEU A 13 19.28 16.79 -24.08
N PHE A 14 19.65 15.54 -24.36
CA PHE A 14 18.70 14.43 -24.30
C PHE A 14 18.29 14.26 -22.82
N LEU A 15 17.13 14.81 -22.45
CA LEU A 15 16.44 14.37 -21.24
C LEU A 15 16.00 12.92 -21.49
N LEU A 16 16.79 11.97 -21.00
CA LEU A 16 16.30 10.61 -20.78
C LEU A 16 15.13 10.72 -19.79
N PRO A 17 13.96 10.12 -20.06
CA PRO A 17 12.93 10.02 -19.05
C PRO A 17 13.54 9.24 -17.88
N ALA A 18 13.57 9.85 -16.70
CA ALA A 18 13.82 9.15 -15.46
C ALA A 18 12.62 8.22 -15.22
N GLY A 19 12.64 7.05 -15.89
CA GLY A 19 11.78 5.95 -15.54
C GLY A 19 12.11 5.60 -14.09
N GLY A 20 11.24 5.99 -13.17
CA GLY A 20 11.35 5.52 -11.80
C GLY A 20 11.39 4.00 -11.85
N TYR A 21 12.35 3.41 -11.16
CA TYR A 21 12.42 1.97 -11.04
C TYR A 21 11.09 1.47 -10.49
N ALA A 22 10.49 0.51 -11.18
CA ALA A 22 9.23 -0.10 -10.81
C ALA A 22 9.41 -1.61 -10.86
N GLN A 23 8.99 -2.27 -9.80
CA GLN A 23 8.91 -3.73 -9.75
C GLN A 23 7.63 -4.15 -10.46
N GLU A 24 7.74 -4.99 -11.48
CA GLU A 24 6.58 -5.61 -12.12
C GLU A 24 6.14 -6.83 -11.31
N VAL A 25 4.87 -6.87 -10.92
CA VAL A 25 4.24 -8.04 -10.26
C VAL A 25 2.93 -8.32 -11.00
N ALA A 26 2.83 -9.48 -11.65
CA ALA A 26 1.65 -9.89 -12.41
C ALA A 26 1.14 -8.83 -13.41
N GLY A 27 2.04 -8.18 -14.15
CA GLY A 27 1.70 -7.10 -15.08
C GLY A 27 1.35 -5.75 -14.43
N VAL A 28 1.46 -5.62 -13.10
CA VAL A 28 1.28 -4.37 -12.37
C VAL A 28 2.65 -3.76 -12.06
N ASN A 29 2.87 -2.52 -12.50
CA ASN A 29 4.05 -1.75 -12.12
C ASN A 29 3.86 -1.15 -10.72
N VAL A 30 4.66 -1.60 -9.76
CA VAL A 30 4.73 -1.08 -8.39
C VAL A 30 5.95 -0.17 -8.29
N ALA A 31 5.75 1.10 -7.95
CA ALA A 31 6.85 2.04 -7.82
C ALA A 31 7.80 1.62 -6.68
N GLU A 32 9.11 1.61 -6.94
CA GLU A 32 10.10 1.27 -5.91
C GLU A 32 10.22 2.34 -4.82
N GLN A 33 9.81 3.58 -5.13
CA GLN A 33 9.78 4.69 -4.20
C GLN A 33 8.56 5.55 -4.43
N ILE A 34 7.99 6.04 -3.34
CA ILE A 34 6.91 7.02 -3.36
C ILE A 34 7.21 8.14 -2.36
N ARG A 35 6.58 9.28 -2.55
CA ARG A 35 6.58 10.35 -1.55
C ARG A 35 5.23 10.39 -0.86
N LEU A 36 5.22 10.17 0.44
CA LEU A 36 4.03 10.29 1.28
C LEU A 36 4.27 11.44 2.27
N ALA A 37 3.48 12.51 2.12
CA ALA A 37 3.73 13.80 2.77
C ALA A 37 5.19 14.28 2.55
N ASN A 38 5.95 14.46 3.63
CA ASN A 38 7.34 14.91 3.61
C ASN A 38 8.35 13.76 3.71
N THR A 39 7.90 12.50 3.60
CA THR A 39 8.75 11.32 3.72
C THR A 39 8.80 10.54 2.40
N THR A 40 10.01 10.18 1.98
CA THR A 40 10.18 9.19 0.91
C THR A 40 10.04 7.79 1.52
N LEU A 41 9.12 6.99 0.99
CA LEU A 41 8.98 5.58 1.32
C LEU A 41 9.61 4.74 0.21
N LYS A 42 10.24 3.63 0.62
CA LYS A 42 10.77 2.60 -0.27
C LYS A 42 9.81 1.43 -0.29
N LEU A 43 9.64 0.82 -1.46
CA LEU A 43 8.95 -0.45 -1.58
C LEU A 43 9.67 -1.50 -0.74
N ASN A 44 9.04 -1.99 0.31
CA ASN A 44 9.57 -3.07 1.13
C ASN A 44 9.48 -4.41 0.38
N GLY A 45 8.32 -4.67 -0.21
CA GLY A 45 8.07 -5.85 -1.02
C GLY A 45 6.65 -5.81 -1.61
N ALA A 46 6.43 -6.63 -2.62
CA ALA A 46 5.15 -6.76 -3.29
C ALA A 46 4.91 -8.20 -3.77
N GLY A 47 3.67 -8.65 -3.67
CA GLY A 47 3.27 -10.00 -4.07
C GLY A 47 1.80 -10.05 -4.49
N ILE A 48 1.33 -11.24 -4.82
CA ILE A 48 -0.07 -11.48 -5.19
C ILE A 48 -0.80 -12.02 -3.96
N ARG A 49 -1.97 -11.46 -3.63
CA ARG A 49 -2.93 -12.16 -2.80
C ARG A 49 -3.73 -13.12 -3.63
N SER A 50 -3.72 -14.38 -3.26
CA SER A 50 -4.54 -15.43 -3.84
C SER A 50 -5.62 -15.87 -2.84
N LYS A 51 -6.81 -16.21 -3.36
CA LYS A 51 -7.84 -16.90 -2.56
C LYS A 51 -8.38 -18.05 -3.37
N PHE A 52 -8.21 -19.27 -2.85
CA PHE A 52 -8.39 -20.51 -3.61
C PHE A 52 -7.51 -20.52 -4.86
N PHE A 53 -8.10 -20.48 -6.06
CA PHE A 53 -7.40 -20.49 -7.35
C PHE A 53 -7.47 -19.14 -8.08
N PHE A 54 -7.84 -18.06 -7.38
CA PHE A 54 -8.00 -16.74 -7.97
C PHE A 54 -7.04 -15.73 -7.37
N ASP A 55 -6.29 -15.07 -8.25
CA ASP A 55 -5.51 -13.88 -7.92
C ASP A 55 -6.47 -12.71 -7.66
N ILE A 56 -6.42 -12.18 -6.44
CA ILE A 56 -7.33 -11.14 -5.98
C ILE A 56 -6.75 -9.76 -6.27
N TYR A 57 -5.53 -9.50 -5.81
CA TYR A 57 -4.84 -8.24 -6.02
C TYR A 57 -3.32 -8.41 -5.92
N VAL A 58 -2.56 -7.46 -6.48
CA VAL A 58 -1.16 -7.22 -6.10
C VAL A 58 -1.14 -6.35 -4.86
N GLY A 59 -0.51 -6.85 -3.79
CA GLY A 59 -0.33 -6.15 -2.52
C GLY A 59 1.11 -5.67 -2.42
N ALA A 60 1.31 -4.41 -2.04
CA ALA A 60 2.64 -3.84 -1.86
C ALA A 60 2.73 -3.03 -0.57
N LEU A 61 3.83 -3.22 0.16
CA LEU A 61 4.15 -2.48 1.38
C LEU A 61 5.25 -1.47 1.10
N SER A 62 5.03 -0.20 1.41
CA SER A 62 6.09 0.82 1.38
C SER A 62 6.36 1.35 2.77
N LEU A 63 7.65 1.42 3.13
CA LEU A 63 8.15 1.79 4.46
C LEU A 63 9.23 2.88 4.37
N PRO A 64 9.48 3.66 5.43
CA PRO A 64 10.60 4.59 5.49
C PRO A 64 11.96 3.90 5.40
N GLN A 65 12.06 2.67 5.91
CA GLN A 65 13.23 1.81 5.88
C GLN A 65 12.80 0.37 5.58
N LYS A 66 13.68 -0.42 4.96
CA LYS A 66 13.43 -1.84 4.69
C LYS A 66 13.34 -2.62 6.01
N ALA A 67 12.44 -3.59 6.07
CA ALA A 67 12.28 -4.49 7.20
C ALA A 67 11.84 -5.88 6.70
N GLU A 68 12.59 -6.90 7.08
CA GLU A 68 12.32 -8.31 6.76
C GLU A 68 11.48 -8.98 7.86
N GLU A 69 11.52 -8.44 9.08
CA GLU A 69 10.76 -8.96 10.21
C GLU A 69 9.40 -8.26 10.34
N ALA A 70 8.33 -9.05 10.47
CA ALA A 70 6.96 -8.55 10.57
C ALA A 70 6.77 -7.53 11.71
N GLU A 71 7.23 -7.88 12.92
CA GLU A 71 7.12 -6.99 14.08
C GLU A 71 7.90 -5.69 13.89
N THR A 72 9.04 -5.74 13.19
CA THR A 72 9.79 -4.52 12.84
C THR A 72 8.98 -3.64 11.88
N ALA A 73 8.40 -4.22 10.83
CA ALA A 73 7.57 -3.48 9.86
C ALA A 73 6.31 -2.86 10.50
N ILE A 74 5.64 -3.62 11.38
CA ILE A 74 4.43 -3.19 12.11
C ILE A 74 4.73 -2.03 13.05
N ASN A 75 5.77 -2.16 13.87
CA ASN A 75 6.08 -1.19 14.92
C ASN A 75 7.02 -0.07 14.46
N MET A 76 7.47 -0.07 13.21
CA MET A 76 8.33 0.98 12.66
C MET A 76 7.67 2.34 12.82
N ASN A 77 8.43 3.38 13.18
CA ASN A 77 7.89 4.73 13.24
C ASN A 77 7.76 5.37 11.86
N GLY A 78 6.84 6.33 11.73
CA GLY A 78 6.69 7.14 10.53
C GLY A 78 5.66 6.63 9.52
N PRO A 79 5.49 7.35 8.40
CA PRO A 79 4.48 7.04 7.40
C PRO A 79 4.68 5.68 6.74
N LYS A 80 3.58 5.02 6.37
CA LYS A 80 3.60 3.72 5.68
C LYS A 80 2.47 3.67 4.68
N ARG A 81 2.61 2.86 3.63
CA ARG A 81 1.54 2.62 2.65
C ARG A 81 1.34 1.13 2.41
N ILE A 82 0.08 0.72 2.38
CA ILE A 82 -0.35 -0.47 1.65
C ILE A 82 -0.98 -0.03 0.34
N LEU A 83 -0.53 -0.61 -0.77
CA LEU A 83 -1.20 -0.55 -2.07
C LEU A 83 -1.84 -1.91 -2.36
N MET A 84 -3.09 -1.89 -2.81
CA MET A 84 -3.77 -3.05 -3.36
C MET A 84 -4.22 -2.72 -4.79
N HIS A 85 -3.71 -3.43 -5.78
CA HIS A 85 -4.11 -3.31 -7.17
C HIS A 85 -4.92 -4.54 -7.58
N PHE A 86 -6.22 -4.38 -7.82
CA PHE A 86 -7.13 -5.51 -7.98
C PHE A 86 -6.95 -6.22 -9.33
N LEU A 87 -6.74 -7.54 -9.25
CA LEU A 87 -6.62 -8.43 -10.39
C LEU A 87 -7.93 -9.17 -10.65
N TYR A 88 -8.75 -9.41 -9.63
CA TYR A 88 -10.00 -10.15 -9.82
C TYR A 88 -11.07 -9.30 -10.52
N LYS A 89 -11.99 -9.95 -11.25
CA LYS A 89 -13.02 -9.26 -12.06
C LYS A 89 -13.80 -8.24 -11.26
N GLU A 90 -14.28 -8.65 -10.08
CA GLU A 90 -15.07 -7.81 -9.19
C GLU A 90 -14.99 -8.36 -7.76
N VAL A 91 -14.75 -7.49 -6.80
CA VAL A 91 -14.83 -7.79 -5.36
C VAL A 91 -15.88 -6.86 -4.76
N GLU A 92 -16.99 -7.44 -4.36
CA GLU A 92 -18.09 -6.69 -3.75
C GLU A 92 -17.65 -6.00 -2.45
N LYS A 93 -18.23 -4.83 -2.14
CA LYS A 93 -18.00 -4.14 -0.86
C LYS A 93 -18.15 -5.08 0.33
N LYS A 94 -19.19 -5.92 0.33
CA LYS A 94 -19.46 -6.88 1.41
C LYS A 94 -18.27 -7.83 1.62
N LYS A 95 -17.65 -8.31 0.54
CA LYS A 95 -16.48 -9.19 0.60
C LYS A 95 -15.21 -8.50 1.05
N LEU A 96 -15.02 -7.22 0.73
CA LEU A 96 -13.95 -6.42 1.31
C LEU A 96 -14.14 -6.25 2.82
N VAL A 97 -15.35 -5.87 3.24
CA VAL A 97 -15.69 -5.68 4.67
C VAL A 97 -15.55 -6.99 5.46
N GLU A 98 -16.03 -8.11 4.92
CA GLU A 98 -15.80 -9.44 5.50
C GLU A 98 -14.29 -9.70 5.64
N GLY A 99 -13.51 -9.49 4.59
CA GLY A 99 -12.05 -9.70 4.63
C GLY A 99 -11.32 -8.84 5.66
N TRP A 100 -11.78 -7.60 5.89
CA TRP A 100 -11.24 -6.76 6.96
C TRP A 100 -11.57 -7.30 8.35
N ASN A 101 -12.83 -7.66 8.58
CA ASN A 101 -13.24 -8.19 9.89
C ASN A 101 -12.53 -9.51 10.19
N ASP A 102 -12.49 -10.43 9.22
CA ASP A 102 -11.79 -11.71 9.35
C ASP A 102 -10.31 -11.48 9.68
N GLY A 103 -9.63 -10.60 8.95
CA GLY A 103 -8.21 -10.31 9.19
C GLY A 103 -7.93 -9.70 10.56
N PHE A 104 -8.83 -8.84 11.05
CA PHE A 104 -8.73 -8.29 12.40
C PHE A 104 -8.99 -9.38 13.46
N GLU A 105 -10.03 -10.20 13.30
CA GLU A 105 -10.39 -11.29 14.22
C GLU A 105 -9.31 -12.38 14.29
N ASN A 106 -8.68 -12.71 13.17
CA ASN A 106 -7.61 -13.71 13.11
C ASN A 106 -6.33 -13.27 13.84
N ASN A 107 -6.06 -11.96 13.92
CA ASN A 107 -4.76 -11.44 14.39
C ASN A 107 -4.83 -10.66 15.72
N HIS A 108 -6.00 -10.61 16.35
CA HIS A 108 -6.19 -9.86 17.59
C HIS A 108 -7.12 -10.59 18.55
N THR A 109 -6.80 -10.52 19.84
CA THR A 109 -7.74 -10.97 20.87
C THR A 109 -8.94 -10.04 20.96
N ARG A 110 -10.03 -10.52 21.57
CA ARG A 110 -11.22 -9.71 21.81
C ARG A 110 -10.92 -8.43 22.60
N GLU A 111 -10.01 -8.51 23.55
CA GLU A 111 -9.54 -7.39 24.37
C GLU A 111 -8.80 -6.35 23.53
N GLN A 112 -7.99 -6.79 22.56
CA GLN A 112 -7.27 -5.92 21.63
C GLN A 112 -8.21 -5.27 20.60
N LEU A 113 -9.28 -5.97 20.17
CA LEU A 113 -10.26 -5.43 19.22
C LEU A 113 -11.25 -4.46 19.85
N LYS A 114 -11.58 -4.64 21.14
CA LYS A 114 -12.55 -3.79 21.84
C LYS A 114 -12.30 -2.28 21.67
N PRO A 115 -11.06 -1.76 21.85
CA PRO A 115 -10.79 -0.34 21.64
C PRO A 115 -10.77 0.09 20.17
N LEU A 116 -10.71 -0.82 19.21
CA LEU A 116 -10.62 -0.54 17.77
C LEU A 116 -11.95 -0.66 17.03
N LYS A 117 -13.02 -1.05 17.75
CA LYS A 117 -14.31 -1.40 17.13
C LYS A 117 -14.91 -0.23 16.36
N THR A 118 -14.89 0.97 16.92
CA THR A 118 -15.47 2.16 16.29
C THR A 118 -14.70 2.52 15.02
N GLU A 119 -13.39 2.43 15.07
CA GLU A 119 -12.46 2.68 13.97
C GLU A 119 -12.66 1.67 12.85
N LEU A 120 -12.78 0.38 13.18
CA LEU A 120 -13.05 -0.68 12.21
C LEU A 120 -14.42 -0.51 11.54
N GLU A 121 -15.45 -0.16 12.31
CA GLU A 121 -16.77 0.14 11.75
C GLU A 121 -16.76 1.36 10.81
N ALA A 122 -16.01 2.41 11.17
CA ALA A 122 -15.81 3.59 10.32
C ALA A 122 -15.02 3.23 9.05
N PHE A 123 -13.94 2.46 9.19
CA PHE A 123 -13.09 1.98 8.10
C PHE A 123 -13.91 1.19 7.07
N ASN A 124 -14.71 0.23 7.54
CA ASN A 124 -15.58 -0.60 6.68
C ASN A 124 -16.58 0.22 5.85
N LYS A 125 -17.01 1.39 6.34
CA LYS A 125 -17.95 2.27 5.61
C LYS A 125 -17.28 2.95 4.40
N LEU A 126 -15.97 3.12 4.41
CA LEU A 126 -15.20 3.84 3.37
C LEU A 126 -15.08 3.07 2.05
N PHE A 127 -15.32 1.77 2.07
CA PHE A 127 -15.15 0.91 0.90
C PHE A 127 -16.38 0.86 0.00
N VAL A 128 -16.13 0.53 -1.26
CA VAL A 128 -17.13 0.28 -2.30
C VAL A 128 -16.76 -1.02 -3.02
N THR A 129 -17.64 -1.54 -3.87
CA THR A 129 -17.27 -2.61 -4.79
C THR A 129 -16.15 -2.14 -5.70
N VAL A 130 -15.13 -2.98 -5.86
CA VAL A 130 -13.97 -2.72 -6.72
C VAL A 130 -13.89 -3.76 -7.82
N LYS A 131 -13.28 -3.39 -8.94
CA LYS A 131 -13.13 -4.21 -10.13
C LYS A 131 -11.66 -4.36 -10.49
N ARG A 132 -11.38 -5.24 -11.45
CA ARG A 132 -10.04 -5.38 -12.03
C ARG A 132 -9.51 -4.01 -12.47
N GLY A 133 -8.29 -3.70 -12.04
CA GLY A 133 -7.60 -2.44 -12.31
C GLY A 133 -7.83 -1.35 -11.26
N ASP A 134 -8.82 -1.51 -10.37
CA ASP A 134 -9.01 -0.56 -9.28
C ASP A 134 -7.86 -0.65 -8.28
N ARG A 135 -7.56 0.49 -7.66
CA ARG A 135 -6.45 0.63 -6.71
C ARG A 135 -6.97 1.16 -5.39
N ILE A 136 -6.61 0.49 -4.30
CA ILE A 136 -6.81 0.97 -2.94
C ILE A 136 -5.47 1.32 -2.34
N GLU A 137 -5.36 2.51 -1.78
CA GLU A 137 -4.20 2.97 -1.03
C GLU A 137 -4.61 3.23 0.41
N LEU A 138 -3.88 2.61 1.34
CA LEU A 138 -4.06 2.76 2.78
C LEU A 138 -2.80 3.44 3.32
N ASP A 139 -2.90 4.73 3.56
CA ASP A 139 -1.78 5.59 3.94
C ASP A 139 -1.82 5.92 5.41
N TYR A 140 -0.81 5.48 6.15
CA TYR A 140 -0.61 5.92 7.53
C TYR A 140 0.25 7.18 7.58
N LEU A 141 -0.25 8.20 8.26
CA LEU A 141 0.47 9.40 8.63
C LEU A 141 0.36 9.57 10.14
N PRO A 142 1.46 9.51 10.92
CA PRO A 142 1.39 9.55 12.39
C PRO A 142 0.56 10.70 12.97
N GLU A 143 0.61 11.88 12.35
CA GLU A 143 -0.10 13.07 12.81
C GLU A 143 -1.61 13.05 12.52
N THR A 144 -2.07 12.21 11.60
CA THR A 144 -3.47 12.26 11.11
C THR A 144 -4.18 10.91 11.08
N GLY A 145 -3.46 9.78 11.21
CA GLY A 145 -4.02 8.44 11.16
C GLY A 145 -3.98 7.80 9.76
N THR A 146 -4.94 6.91 9.49
CA THR A 146 -5.00 6.09 8.28
C THR A 146 -5.97 6.66 7.25
N TRP A 147 -5.44 7.11 6.12
CA TRP A 147 -6.24 7.56 4.97
C TRP A 147 -6.54 6.41 4.02
N VAL A 148 -7.79 6.35 3.54
CA VAL A 148 -8.22 5.40 2.52
C VAL A 148 -8.48 6.15 1.24
N SER A 149 -7.80 5.77 0.16
CA SER A 149 -8.05 6.28 -1.18
C SER A 149 -8.38 5.13 -2.13
N ILE A 150 -9.36 5.35 -3.01
CA ILE A 150 -9.72 4.39 -4.06
C ILE A 150 -9.64 5.11 -5.40
N ASN A 151 -8.80 4.61 -6.30
CA ASN A 151 -8.50 5.23 -7.61
C ASN A 151 -8.09 6.70 -7.48
N GLY A 152 -7.25 7.01 -6.50
CA GLY A 152 -6.77 8.37 -6.22
C GLY A 152 -7.79 9.28 -5.55
N GLN A 153 -9.04 8.85 -5.37
CA GLN A 153 -10.03 9.61 -4.61
C GLN A 153 -10.02 9.21 -3.14
N THR A 154 -9.71 10.17 -2.26
CA THR A 154 -9.82 10.00 -0.81
C THR A 154 -11.26 9.71 -0.41
N LYS A 155 -11.45 8.62 0.34
CA LYS A 155 -12.76 8.19 0.88
C LYS A 155 -12.96 8.62 2.32
N GLY A 156 -11.87 8.69 3.09
CA GLY A 156 -11.91 9.14 4.48
C GLY A 156 -10.61 8.85 5.22
N ASN A 157 -10.65 9.12 6.52
CA ASN A 157 -9.55 8.94 7.45
C ASN A 157 -10.04 8.24 8.72
N ILE A 158 -9.19 7.39 9.27
CA ILE A 158 -9.34 6.77 10.58
C ILE A 158 -8.25 7.35 11.50
N PRO A 159 -8.61 8.25 12.44
CA PRO A 159 -7.63 8.92 13.28
C PRO A 159 -7.02 7.95 14.31
N GLY A 160 -5.85 8.33 14.81
CA GLY A 160 -5.15 7.60 15.86
C GLY A 160 -4.01 6.71 15.37
N GLU A 161 -3.07 6.45 16.26
CA GLU A 161 -1.84 5.70 15.98
C GLU A 161 -2.01 4.17 16.12
N ASN A 162 -3.04 3.73 16.85
CA ASN A 162 -3.23 2.31 17.18
C ASN A 162 -3.91 1.51 16.07
N PHE A 163 -4.70 2.16 15.21
CA PHE A 163 -5.48 1.47 14.19
C PHE A 163 -4.60 0.87 13.08
N TYR A 164 -3.61 1.63 12.58
CA TYR A 164 -2.80 1.17 11.45
C TYR A 164 -1.91 -0.04 11.78
N PRO A 165 -1.21 -0.11 12.93
CA PRO A 165 -0.47 -1.32 13.32
C PRO A 165 -1.38 -2.55 13.39
N ALA A 166 -2.59 -2.41 13.93
CA ALA A 166 -3.57 -3.48 13.94
C ALA A 166 -4.02 -3.89 12.52
N LEU A 167 -4.30 -2.89 11.67
CA LEU A 167 -4.63 -3.12 10.26
C LEU A 167 -3.49 -3.83 9.52
N LEU A 168 -2.22 -3.49 9.80
CA LEU A 168 -1.08 -4.09 9.10
C LEU A 168 -0.94 -5.59 9.40
N LYS A 169 -1.40 -6.05 10.57
CA LYS A 169 -1.43 -7.47 10.92
C LYS A 169 -2.34 -8.31 10.03
N VAL A 170 -3.30 -7.70 9.31
CA VAL A 170 -4.07 -8.41 8.28
C VAL A 170 -3.15 -9.02 7.21
N TRP A 171 -2.01 -8.38 6.92
CA TRP A 171 -1.00 -8.92 6.00
C TRP A 171 0.19 -9.56 6.71
N LEU A 172 0.62 -9.01 7.85
CA LEU A 172 1.90 -9.36 8.46
C LEU A 172 1.79 -10.16 9.77
N GLY A 173 0.57 -10.36 10.28
CA GLY A 173 0.33 -11.06 11.53
C GLY A 173 0.59 -12.57 11.46
N GLU A 174 0.27 -13.28 12.54
CA GLU A 174 0.49 -14.73 12.65
C GLU A 174 -0.45 -15.54 11.73
N ASP A 175 -1.66 -15.04 11.50
CA ASP A 175 -2.65 -15.62 10.59
C ASP A 175 -2.97 -14.60 9.48
N PRO A 176 -2.04 -14.39 8.54
CA PRO A 176 -2.17 -13.38 7.51
C PRO A 176 -3.24 -13.74 6.49
N ALA A 177 -3.76 -12.75 5.77
CA ALA A 177 -4.75 -12.95 4.71
C ALA A 177 -4.26 -13.87 3.58
N ASP A 178 -2.93 -14.01 3.43
CA ASP A 178 -2.21 -14.92 2.54
C ASP A 178 -0.73 -14.96 2.99
N SER A 179 -0.18 -16.15 3.24
CA SER A 179 1.21 -16.34 3.71
C SER A 179 2.24 -16.00 2.64
N ASP A 180 2.00 -16.36 1.38
CA ASP A 180 2.94 -16.08 0.28
C ASP A 180 3.02 -14.57 0.05
N LEU A 181 1.88 -13.87 0.18
CA LEU A 181 1.87 -12.42 0.14
C LEU A 181 2.64 -11.80 1.31
N LYS A 182 2.53 -12.33 2.52
CA LYS A 182 3.27 -11.85 3.68
C LYS A 182 4.78 -11.90 3.42
N GLU A 183 5.28 -13.06 2.98
CA GLU A 183 6.69 -13.27 2.66
C GLU A 183 7.16 -12.27 1.59
N ALA A 184 6.40 -12.16 0.50
CA ALA A 184 6.70 -11.23 -0.59
C ALA A 184 6.69 -9.75 -0.13
N MET A 185 5.79 -9.36 0.79
CA MET A 185 5.71 -8.00 1.32
C MET A 185 6.85 -7.67 2.29
N LEU A 186 7.39 -8.66 3.00
CA LEU A 186 8.55 -8.51 3.87
C LEU A 186 9.87 -8.49 3.09
N GLY A 187 9.83 -8.86 1.80
CA GLY A 187 11.03 -8.91 0.97
C GLY A 187 11.96 -10.05 1.36
N SER A 188 11.40 -11.11 1.97
CA SER A 188 12.07 -12.37 2.23
C SER A 188 12.19 -13.13 0.91
N GLU A 189 13.22 -12.82 0.12
CA GLU A 189 13.70 -13.63 -1.01
C GLU A 189 15.06 -14.24 -0.70
#